data_AF-A0A4R4NK88-F1
#
_entry.id   AF-A0A4R4NK88-F1
#
_cell.length_a   1.000
_cell.length_b   1.000
_cell.length_c   1.000
_cell.angle_alpha   90.00
_cell.angle_beta   90.00
_cell.angle_gamma   90.00
#
_symmetry.space_group_name_H-M   'P 1'
#
loop_
_entity.id
_entity.type
_entity.pdbx_description
1 polymer ?
#
loop_
_entity_poly.entity_id
_entity_poly.type
_entity_poly.pdbx_seq_one_letter_code
_entity_poly.pdbx_strand_id
1 'polypeptide(L)'
;MNERTRHLAAALTGLGLGLAALGPGLAPGFVLSYDMVFVPGPAFTDLTFGLTGIVPRHVPSDAFATALAHVIPADVAQKLVLLAIFVMACTSAASLVPSRRLLPRLAAGVCYAWNPFVAERLLLGQWALLLGYAALPWVVAAAARAGEPGGGRRLVRTLLPAAIGGFAALTVTGITALAVALTTGGARARAGLRVVAAAGVLSLPWLVPGVLRPAGLPGDGSAVGLFAARADTPFGTLGSLLLLGGVWNGETVPRGYGAPVTASIWLLVVVAALAAYWRWCREPVWWRGAAVAAAAGFAVAALGAVAAPVLEGLIGLWPGFAVLRDGQQYAAPLAVVVAVGLGTAADRAAEARWPGAAAAAMAAPVFLLPTLAWGAAGDLRAVHYPDDWARAKQIIDGDREPGDVLVLPWASYRSYPWNHGRRVLDPLPRYLHRRVIVDDAVTVGGTTVPPEDPRAVRLAPAARTGTPPAATLRDAGVRFVVVDAETGSVRPTGAATAVLRGADLVVYRIDGAAEAPVATVPAVPVAVAWGIMGLVVFWSILASGTTLSLPLLGSIEPRSPQHRRRTP
;
A
#
# COMPACT_ATOMS: atom_id res chain seq x y z
N MET A 1 23.01 23.91 -11.77
CA MET A 1 21.82 23.65 -10.93
C MET A 1 22.25 22.90 -9.67
N ASN A 2 21.95 23.43 -8.49
CA ASN A 2 22.30 22.77 -7.23
C ASN A 2 21.41 21.54 -6.97
N GLU A 3 21.76 20.73 -5.99
CA GLU A 3 21.04 19.49 -5.67
C GLU A 3 19.60 19.75 -5.17
N ARG A 4 19.39 20.83 -4.42
CA ARG A 4 18.05 21.24 -3.95
C ARG A 4 17.09 21.49 -5.13
N THR A 5 17.53 22.22 -6.15
CA THR A 5 16.70 22.48 -7.34
C THR A 5 16.37 21.19 -8.10
N ARG A 6 17.28 20.20 -8.13
CA ARG A 6 16.99 18.89 -8.75
C ARG A 6 15.91 18.13 -7.99
N HIS A 7 15.98 18.11 -6.66
CA HIS A 7 14.95 17.47 -5.84
C HIS A 7 13.60 18.17 -5.96
N LEU A 8 13.59 19.51 -5.97
CA LEU A 8 12.38 20.29 -6.20
C LEU A 8 11.77 19.98 -7.58
N ALA A 9 12.58 19.91 -8.63
CA ALA A 9 12.10 19.55 -9.96
C ALA A 9 11.47 18.15 -9.99
N ALA A 10 12.09 17.15 -9.37
CA ALA A 10 11.50 15.81 -9.27
C ALA A 10 10.21 15.79 -8.45
N ALA A 11 10.14 16.56 -7.36
CA ALA A 11 8.93 16.69 -6.55
C ALA A 11 7.79 17.35 -7.32
N LEU A 12 8.05 18.42 -8.07
CA LEU A 12 7.06 19.09 -8.92
C LEU A 12 6.61 18.21 -10.08
N THR A 13 7.53 17.45 -10.70
CA THR A 13 7.18 16.45 -11.72
C THR A 13 6.27 15.38 -11.13
N GLY A 14 6.61 14.83 -9.95
CA GLY A 14 5.78 13.87 -9.24
C GLY A 14 4.40 14.43 -8.89
N LEU A 15 4.33 15.70 -8.45
CA LEU A 15 3.06 16.38 -8.21
C LEU A 15 2.23 16.47 -9.51
N GLY A 16 2.84 16.88 -10.63
CA GLY A 16 2.17 16.92 -11.93
C GLY A 16 1.63 15.56 -12.37
N LEU A 17 2.41 14.48 -12.18
CA LEU A 17 1.96 13.11 -12.43
C LEU A 17 0.80 12.71 -11.52
N GLY A 18 0.86 13.01 -10.22
CA GLY A 18 -0.23 12.72 -9.30
C GLY A 18 -1.51 13.49 -9.64
N LEU A 19 -1.39 14.76 -10.03
CA LEU A 19 -2.52 15.57 -10.50
C LEU A 19 -3.14 14.97 -11.77
N ALA A 20 -2.31 14.55 -12.72
CA ALA A 20 -2.76 13.88 -13.93
C ALA A 20 -3.42 12.53 -13.63
N ALA A 21 -2.84 11.72 -12.74
CA ALA A 21 -3.34 10.39 -12.41
C ALA A 21 -4.67 10.43 -11.66
N LEU A 22 -4.84 11.36 -10.72
CA LEU A 22 -6.06 11.50 -9.93
C LEU A 22 -7.16 12.28 -10.66
N GLY A 23 -6.80 13.27 -11.49
CA GLY A 23 -7.72 14.02 -12.35
C GLY A 23 -9.05 14.41 -11.65
N PRO A 24 -10.21 13.90 -12.11
CA PRO A 24 -11.52 14.20 -11.50
C PRO A 24 -11.66 13.73 -10.05
N GLY A 25 -10.85 12.77 -9.59
CA GLY A 25 -10.79 12.35 -8.18
C GLY A 25 -10.30 13.44 -7.22
N LEU A 26 -9.75 14.55 -7.72
CA LEU A 26 -9.33 15.69 -6.90
C LEU A 26 -10.47 16.64 -6.52
N ALA A 27 -11.65 16.50 -7.14
CA ALA A 27 -12.83 17.28 -6.76
C ALA A 27 -13.22 17.02 -5.28
N PRO A 28 -14.00 17.90 -4.62
CA PRO A 28 -14.47 17.67 -3.26
C PRO A 28 -15.15 16.31 -3.08
N GLY A 29 -14.94 15.67 -1.93
CA GLY A 29 -15.40 14.29 -1.67
C GLY A 29 -14.28 13.25 -1.77
N PHE A 30 -14.64 11.98 -1.59
CA PHE A 30 -13.73 10.85 -1.45
C PHE A 30 -13.54 10.09 -2.75
N VAL A 31 -12.38 9.48 -2.94
CA VAL A 31 -12.19 8.50 -4.02
C VAL A 31 -12.33 7.11 -3.41
N LEU A 32 -13.36 6.36 -3.80
CA LEU A 32 -13.66 5.05 -3.21
C LEU A 32 -13.49 3.94 -4.26
N SER A 33 -12.52 3.06 -4.05
CA SER A 33 -12.25 1.93 -4.97
C SER A 33 -11.58 0.80 -4.22
N TYR A 34 -12.21 -0.38 -4.20
CA TYR A 34 -11.72 -1.59 -3.53
C TYR A 34 -11.24 -1.30 -2.10
N ASP A 35 -9.92 -1.37 -1.85
CA ASP A 35 -9.31 -1.18 -0.53
C ASP A 35 -9.18 0.30 -0.13
N MET A 36 -9.39 1.23 -1.06
CA MET A 36 -9.35 2.67 -0.80
C MET A 36 -10.67 3.14 -0.20
N VAL A 37 -10.75 3.02 1.13
CA VAL A 37 -11.92 3.41 1.93
C VAL A 37 -11.52 4.47 2.94
N PHE A 38 -11.84 5.73 2.62
CA PHE A 38 -11.76 6.86 3.54
C PHE A 38 -13.17 7.30 3.87
N VAL A 39 -13.42 7.66 5.12
CA VAL A 39 -14.75 8.06 5.61
C VAL A 39 -14.70 9.47 6.20
N PRO A 40 -15.80 10.23 6.18
CA PRO A 40 -15.91 11.49 6.90
C PRO A 40 -15.99 11.24 8.42
N GLY A 41 -15.21 12.01 9.19
CA GLY A 41 -15.20 11.93 10.65
C GLY A 41 -14.88 10.54 11.22
N PRO A 42 -13.79 9.87 10.79
CA PRO A 42 -13.39 8.60 11.37
C PRO A 42 -13.02 8.77 12.84
N ALA A 43 -13.28 7.75 13.65
CA ALA A 43 -12.85 7.71 15.04
C ALA A 43 -11.81 6.62 15.27
N PHE A 44 -11.05 6.78 16.36
CA PHE A 44 -10.19 5.73 16.87
C PHE A 44 -11.04 4.67 17.57
N THR A 45 -11.15 3.50 16.96
CA THR A 45 -11.90 2.36 17.50
C THR A 45 -10.98 1.16 17.75
N ASP A 46 -11.51 0.10 18.35
CA ASP A 46 -10.79 -1.16 18.51
C ASP A 46 -10.29 -1.71 17.17
N LEU A 47 -11.04 -1.49 16.08
CA LEU A 47 -10.64 -1.86 14.74
C LEU A 47 -9.35 -1.14 14.36
N THR A 48 -9.27 0.17 14.58
CA THR A 48 -8.13 1.02 14.21
C THR A 48 -6.79 0.53 14.78
N PHE A 49 -6.82 -0.13 15.95
CA PHE A 49 -5.63 -0.65 16.64
C PHE A 49 -5.46 -2.17 16.53
N GLY A 50 -6.32 -2.85 15.77
CA GLY A 50 -6.24 -4.32 15.59
C GLY A 50 -6.70 -5.10 16.82
N LEU A 51 -7.58 -4.53 17.64
CA LEU A 51 -8.11 -5.17 18.86
C LEU A 51 -9.32 -6.08 18.58
N THR A 52 -9.82 -6.07 17.35
CA THR A 52 -10.98 -6.84 16.90
C THR A 52 -10.59 -8.27 16.48
N GLY A 53 -11.60 -9.04 16.06
CA GLY A 53 -11.43 -10.43 15.64
C GLY A 53 -10.81 -10.63 14.27
N ILE A 54 -10.52 -9.59 13.48
CA ILE A 54 -9.94 -9.73 12.13
C ILE A 54 -8.41 -9.67 12.15
N VAL A 55 -7.75 -10.17 11.11
CA VAL A 55 -6.29 -9.98 10.96
C VAL A 55 -6.00 -8.49 10.72
N PRO A 56 -5.07 -7.85 11.48
CA PRO A 56 -4.87 -6.40 11.50
C PRO A 56 -4.06 -5.89 10.29
N ARG A 57 -4.53 -6.16 9.06
CA ARG A 57 -3.84 -5.81 7.80
C ARG A 57 -3.82 -4.31 7.53
N HIS A 58 -4.83 -3.61 8.04
CA HIS A 58 -5.04 -2.16 7.94
C HIS A 58 -4.33 -1.37 9.05
N VAL A 59 -3.59 -2.04 9.94
CA VAL A 59 -2.84 -1.39 11.01
C VAL A 59 -1.39 -1.17 10.53
N PRO A 60 -0.80 0.03 10.65
CA PRO A 60 -1.34 1.25 11.26
C PRO A 60 -1.96 2.23 10.25
N SER A 61 -2.20 1.84 9.00
CA SER A 61 -2.68 2.75 7.94
C SER A 61 -3.99 3.45 8.30
N ASP A 62 -4.93 2.74 8.89
CA ASP A 62 -6.22 3.32 9.31
C ASP A 62 -6.03 4.29 10.49
N ALA A 63 -5.17 3.96 11.46
CA ALA A 63 -4.85 4.86 12.56
C ALA A 63 -4.19 6.16 12.07
N PHE A 64 -3.31 6.06 11.09
CA PHE A 64 -2.70 7.23 10.45
C PHE A 64 -3.73 8.07 9.69
N ALA A 65 -4.60 7.43 8.89
CA ALA A 65 -5.67 8.12 8.17
C ALA A 65 -6.64 8.82 9.13
N THR A 66 -7.04 8.14 10.21
CA THR A 66 -7.88 8.71 11.28
C THR A 66 -7.18 9.88 11.96
N ALA A 67 -5.91 9.75 12.33
CA ALA A 67 -5.14 10.85 12.95
C ALA A 67 -5.06 12.08 12.03
N LEU A 68 -4.84 11.88 10.73
CA LEU A 68 -4.79 12.98 9.76
C LEU A 68 -6.16 13.66 9.60
N ALA A 69 -7.23 12.87 9.61
CA ALA A 69 -8.61 13.36 9.54
C ALA A 69 -9.07 14.16 10.77
N HIS A 70 -8.37 14.06 11.90
CA HIS A 70 -8.60 14.92 13.07
C HIS A 70 -7.98 16.31 12.93
N VAL A 71 -7.03 16.49 12.00
CA VAL A 71 -6.30 17.75 11.79
C VAL A 71 -6.84 18.51 10.58
N ILE A 72 -7.22 17.80 9.53
CA ILE A 72 -7.74 18.34 8.28
C ILE A 72 -8.92 17.50 7.80
N PRO A 73 -9.79 18.02 6.92
CA PRO A 73 -10.90 17.23 6.36
C PRO A 73 -10.41 15.89 5.76
N ALA A 74 -11.15 14.81 6.03
CA ALA A 74 -10.72 13.45 5.69
C ALA A 74 -10.55 13.22 4.17
N ASP A 75 -11.33 13.92 3.35
CA ASP A 75 -11.22 13.85 1.89
C ASP A 75 -9.97 14.59 1.37
N VAL A 76 -9.62 15.72 2.00
CA VAL A 76 -8.37 16.43 1.75
C VAL A 76 -7.17 15.59 2.21
N ALA A 77 -7.26 14.95 3.38
CA ALA A 77 -6.27 14.02 3.89
C ALA A 77 -5.97 12.90 2.89
N GLN A 78 -7.02 12.28 2.35
CA GLN A 78 -6.90 11.25 1.31
C GLN A 78 -6.13 11.78 0.09
N LYS A 79 -6.54 12.92 -0.47
CA LYS A 79 -5.92 13.51 -1.67
C LYS A 79 -4.46 13.84 -1.45
N LEU A 80 -4.11 14.38 -0.28
CA LEU A 80 -2.72 14.69 0.08
C LEU A 80 -1.87 13.43 0.17
N VAL A 81 -2.38 12.36 0.77
CA VAL A 81 -1.69 11.06 0.83
C VAL A 81 -1.46 10.51 -0.58
N LEU A 82 -2.49 10.52 -1.43
CA LEU A 82 -2.39 10.03 -2.80
C LEU A 82 -1.38 10.85 -3.63
N LEU A 83 -1.40 12.19 -3.52
CA LEU A 83 -0.42 13.04 -4.20
C LEU A 83 1.00 12.83 -3.64
N ALA A 84 1.15 12.64 -2.33
CA ALA A 84 2.44 12.38 -1.70
C ALA A 84 3.10 11.11 -2.23
N ILE A 85 2.34 10.07 -2.58
CA ILE A 85 2.86 8.84 -3.21
C ILE A 85 3.63 9.19 -4.50
N PHE A 86 3.02 9.98 -5.41
CA PHE A 86 3.67 10.34 -6.68
C PHE A 86 4.87 11.26 -6.48
N VAL A 87 4.76 12.23 -5.57
CA VAL A 87 5.87 13.14 -5.22
C VAL A 87 7.06 12.36 -4.66
N MET A 88 6.81 11.45 -3.71
CA MET A 88 7.85 10.61 -3.11
C MET A 88 8.44 9.64 -4.13
N ALA A 89 7.62 8.93 -4.91
CA ALA A 89 8.08 7.98 -5.92
C ALA A 89 9.00 8.65 -6.95
N CYS A 90 8.59 9.81 -7.49
CA CYS A 90 9.39 10.53 -8.46
C CYS A 90 10.70 11.02 -7.85
N THR A 91 10.63 11.61 -6.65
CA THR A 91 11.82 12.18 -5.97
C THR A 91 12.81 11.10 -5.54
N SER A 92 12.31 9.97 -5.04
CA SER A 92 13.13 8.89 -4.50
C SER A 92 13.89 8.17 -5.60
N ALA A 93 13.22 7.78 -6.70
CA ALA A 93 13.87 7.15 -7.83
C ALA A 93 14.84 8.12 -8.55
N ALA A 94 14.44 9.38 -8.75
CA ALA A 94 15.33 10.40 -9.30
C ALA A 94 16.59 10.62 -8.45
N SER A 95 16.52 10.40 -7.14
CA SER A 95 17.66 10.54 -6.22
C SER A 95 18.68 9.40 -6.33
N LEU A 96 18.27 8.22 -6.81
CA LEU A 96 19.18 7.08 -6.97
C LEU A 96 20.04 7.18 -8.23
N VAL A 97 19.61 7.87 -9.28
CA VAL A 97 20.38 7.93 -10.53
C VAL A 97 21.68 8.71 -10.29
N PRO A 98 22.87 8.12 -10.54
CA PRO A 98 24.17 8.75 -10.31
C PRO A 98 24.54 9.75 -11.43
N SER A 99 23.58 10.60 -11.84
CA SER A 99 23.77 11.62 -12.87
C SER A 99 23.65 13.03 -12.29
N ARG A 100 24.45 13.96 -12.84
CA ARG A 100 24.34 15.40 -12.57
C ARG A 100 23.28 16.09 -13.43
N ARG A 101 22.75 15.41 -14.45
CA ARG A 101 21.79 15.96 -15.41
C ARG A 101 20.37 15.76 -14.90
N LEU A 102 19.49 16.72 -15.21
CA LEU A 102 18.10 16.69 -14.72
C LEU A 102 17.27 15.62 -15.43
N LEU A 103 17.25 15.62 -16.76
CA LEU A 103 16.40 14.72 -17.54
C LEU A 103 16.62 13.23 -17.24
N PRO A 104 17.86 12.71 -17.11
CA PRO A 104 18.07 11.32 -16.72
C PRO A 104 17.49 10.97 -15.35
N ARG A 105 17.57 11.89 -14.37
CA ARG A 105 16.97 11.71 -13.05
C ARG A 105 15.44 11.73 -13.13
N LEU A 106 14.88 12.66 -13.92
CA LEU A 106 13.44 12.72 -14.15
C LEU A 106 12.92 11.50 -14.92
N ALA A 107 13.70 10.92 -15.84
CA ALA A 107 13.31 9.70 -16.55
C ALA A 107 13.12 8.52 -15.59
N ALA A 108 14.03 8.36 -14.63
CA ALA A 108 13.83 7.38 -13.55
C ALA A 108 12.63 7.74 -12.66
N GLY A 109 12.51 9.01 -12.26
CA GLY A 109 11.40 9.46 -11.43
C GLY A 109 10.01 9.24 -12.07
N VAL A 110 9.86 9.58 -13.34
CA VAL A 110 8.62 9.39 -14.10
C VAL A 110 8.34 7.91 -14.30
N CYS A 111 9.34 7.10 -14.70
CA CYS A 111 9.15 5.67 -14.86
C CYS A 111 8.78 4.95 -13.56
N TYR A 112 9.31 5.39 -12.42
CA TYR A 112 8.95 4.82 -11.12
C TYR A 112 7.56 5.26 -10.63
N ALA A 113 7.18 6.51 -10.88
CA ALA A 113 5.88 7.04 -10.45
C ALA A 113 4.73 6.70 -11.42
N TRP A 114 5.04 6.38 -12.68
CA TRP A 114 4.07 6.13 -13.75
C TRP A 114 4.40 4.83 -14.48
N ASN A 115 3.92 3.71 -13.95
CA ASN A 115 4.10 2.38 -14.52
C ASN A 115 2.90 1.46 -14.17
N PRO A 116 2.80 0.27 -14.78
CA PRO A 116 1.69 -0.66 -14.56
C PRO A 116 1.48 -1.06 -13.10
N PHE A 117 2.56 -1.27 -12.34
CA PHE A 117 2.48 -1.58 -10.90
C PHE A 117 1.73 -0.48 -10.14
N VAL A 118 2.10 0.78 -10.36
CA VAL A 118 1.44 1.92 -9.70
C VAL A 118 -0.02 2.01 -10.13
N ALA A 119 -0.31 1.84 -11.42
CA ALA A 119 -1.67 1.94 -11.96
C ALA A 119 -2.60 0.88 -11.37
N GLU A 120 -2.20 -0.39 -11.41
CA GLU A 120 -3.00 -1.50 -10.92
C GLU A 120 -3.23 -1.40 -9.41
N ARG A 121 -2.19 -1.04 -8.63
CA ARG A 121 -2.29 -0.91 -7.18
C ARG A 121 -3.10 0.32 -6.75
N LEU A 122 -3.06 1.40 -7.53
CA LEU A 122 -3.89 2.58 -7.29
C LEU A 122 -5.37 2.26 -7.56
N LEU A 123 -5.67 1.58 -8.66
CA LEU A 123 -7.04 1.16 -9.00
C LEU A 123 -7.60 0.13 -8.00
N LEU A 124 -6.77 -0.77 -7.50
CA LEU A 124 -7.10 -1.70 -6.41
C LEU A 124 -7.22 -1.00 -5.05
N GLY A 125 -6.88 0.30 -4.97
CA GLY A 125 -7.03 1.10 -3.78
C GLY A 125 -5.95 0.88 -2.71
N GLN A 126 -4.83 0.25 -3.05
CA GLN A 126 -3.77 -0.11 -2.12
C GLN A 126 -2.78 1.04 -1.89
N TRP A 127 -3.31 2.21 -1.50
CA TRP A 127 -2.54 3.42 -1.20
C TRP A 127 -1.49 3.19 -0.11
N ALA A 128 -1.81 2.34 0.88
CA ALA A 128 -0.93 1.99 1.98
C ALA A 128 0.33 1.24 1.49
N LEU A 129 0.18 0.26 0.58
CA LEU A 129 1.30 -0.41 -0.09
C LEU A 129 2.10 0.58 -0.94
N LEU A 130 1.42 1.45 -1.67
CA LEU A 130 2.03 2.44 -2.55
C LEU A 130 2.87 3.49 -1.79
N LEU A 131 2.53 3.83 -0.53
CA LEU A 131 3.38 4.66 0.32
C LEU A 131 4.75 4.01 0.57
N GLY A 132 4.76 2.71 0.88
CA GLY A 132 6.00 1.95 1.04
C GLY A 132 6.80 1.83 -0.25
N TYR A 133 6.11 1.53 -1.36
CA TYR A 133 6.69 1.53 -2.69
C TYR A 133 7.36 2.88 -3.01
N ALA A 134 6.65 3.99 -2.85
CA ALA A 134 7.15 5.32 -3.19
C ALA A 134 8.48 5.68 -2.49
N ALA A 135 8.70 5.18 -1.28
CA ALA A 135 9.93 5.40 -0.50
C ALA A 135 11.02 4.34 -0.71
N LEU A 136 10.71 3.23 -1.41
CA LEU A 136 11.61 2.09 -1.58
C LEU A 136 12.98 2.46 -2.16
N PRO A 137 13.12 3.38 -3.14
CA PRO A 137 14.43 3.84 -3.60
C PRO A 137 15.28 4.48 -2.50
N TRP A 138 14.69 5.24 -1.58
CA TRP A 138 15.41 5.79 -0.42
C TRP A 138 15.82 4.70 0.56
N VAL A 139 14.97 3.69 0.75
CA VAL A 139 15.29 2.53 1.59
C VAL A 139 16.46 1.73 1.01
N VAL A 140 16.50 1.51 -0.30
CA VAL A 140 17.64 0.88 -0.98
C VAL A 140 18.95 1.63 -0.69
N ALA A 141 18.94 2.96 -0.82
CA ALA A 141 20.11 3.78 -0.50
C ALA A 141 20.50 3.72 0.98
N ALA A 142 19.53 3.75 1.89
CA ALA A 142 19.76 3.73 3.33
C ALA A 142 20.25 2.35 3.83
N ALA A 143 19.66 1.26 3.32
CA ALA A 143 20.00 -0.11 3.67
C ALA A 143 21.45 -0.45 3.29
N ALA A 144 21.92 0.01 2.12
CA ALA A 144 23.30 -0.21 1.70
C ALA A 144 24.33 0.48 2.60
N ARG A 145 23.89 1.49 3.37
CA ARG A 145 24.69 2.25 4.34
C ARG A 145 24.22 2.01 5.77
N ALA A 146 23.45 0.96 6.03
CA ALA A 146 22.88 0.70 7.34
C ALA A 146 23.95 0.32 8.36
N GLY A 147 25.10 -0.22 7.94
CA GLY A 147 26.23 -0.58 8.80
C GLY A 147 27.07 0.60 9.31
N GLU A 148 26.93 1.78 8.70
CA GLU A 148 27.70 2.99 9.03
C GLU A 148 27.18 3.67 10.31
N PRO A 149 27.97 4.59 10.93
CA PRO A 149 27.48 5.46 11.99
C PRO A 149 26.22 6.23 11.57
N GLY A 150 25.19 6.22 12.43
CA GLY A 150 23.88 6.82 12.15
C GLY A 150 23.01 6.07 11.11
N GLY A 151 23.49 4.95 10.56
CA GLY A 151 22.77 4.16 9.55
C GLY A 151 21.39 3.69 10.01
N GLY A 152 21.26 3.29 11.28
CA GLY A 152 19.97 2.89 11.87
C GLY A 152 18.92 4.01 11.87
N ARG A 153 19.29 5.23 12.28
CA ARG A 153 18.37 6.39 12.24
C ARG A 153 17.91 6.70 10.82
N ARG A 154 18.86 6.72 9.87
CA ARG A 154 18.55 6.95 8.45
C ARG A 154 17.61 5.88 7.91
N LEU A 155 17.86 4.61 8.23
CA LEU A 155 17.03 3.50 7.80
C LEU A 155 15.60 3.62 8.35
N VAL A 156 15.44 3.87 9.65
CA VAL A 156 14.10 4.05 10.26
C VAL A 156 13.34 5.19 9.58
N ARG A 157 13.98 6.35 9.36
CA ARG A 157 13.35 7.49 8.65
C ARG A 157 12.85 7.10 7.26
N THR A 158 13.66 6.37 6.49
CA THR A 158 13.28 5.94 5.14
C THR A 158 12.20 4.85 5.14
N LEU A 159 12.08 4.08 6.22
CA LEU A 159 11.04 3.06 6.40
C LEU A 159 9.70 3.65 6.85
N LEU A 160 9.62 4.92 7.29
CA LEU A 160 8.38 5.50 7.81
C LEU A 160 7.18 5.42 6.86
N PRO A 161 7.30 5.71 5.55
CA PRO A 161 6.17 5.58 4.64
C PRO A 161 5.65 4.15 4.54
N ALA A 162 6.56 3.17 4.56
CA ALA A 162 6.18 1.77 4.59
C ALA A 162 5.59 1.35 5.95
N ALA A 163 6.08 1.93 7.06
CA ALA A 163 5.56 1.66 8.39
C ALA A 163 4.13 2.17 8.55
N ILE A 164 3.84 3.37 8.03
CA ILE A 164 2.49 3.93 7.90
C ILE A 164 1.62 3.01 7.05
N GLY A 165 2.15 2.53 5.92
CA GLY A 165 1.48 1.58 5.03
C GLY A 165 1.17 0.22 5.67
N GLY A 166 1.81 -0.12 6.79
CA GLY A 166 1.53 -1.33 7.55
C GLY A 166 2.06 -2.60 6.91
N PHE A 167 1.33 -3.69 7.15
CA PHE A 167 1.75 -5.07 6.92
C PHE A 167 2.44 -5.31 5.56
N ALA A 168 1.71 -5.18 4.45
CA ALA A 168 2.23 -5.49 3.12
C ALA A 168 3.41 -4.57 2.71
N ALA A 169 3.27 -3.28 2.99
CA ALA A 169 4.29 -2.27 2.69
C ALA A 169 5.61 -2.54 3.41
N LEU A 170 5.57 -2.89 4.70
CA LEU A 170 6.75 -3.22 5.49
C LEU A 170 7.36 -4.56 5.13
N THR A 171 6.56 -5.57 4.78
CA THR A 171 7.10 -6.87 4.33
C THR A 171 7.91 -6.71 3.06
N VAL A 172 7.36 -6.07 2.01
CA VAL A 172 8.05 -5.87 0.73
C VAL A 172 9.31 -5.01 0.92
N THR A 173 9.18 -3.89 1.62
CA THR A 173 10.27 -2.95 1.84
C THR A 173 11.36 -3.54 2.75
N GLY A 174 10.98 -4.27 3.79
CA GLY A 174 11.89 -4.90 4.74
C GLY A 174 12.72 -6.03 4.12
N ILE A 175 12.11 -6.91 3.32
CA ILE A 175 12.82 -7.95 2.57
C ILE A 175 13.80 -7.33 1.58
N THR A 176 13.39 -6.26 0.89
CA THR A 176 14.25 -5.50 -0.03
C THR A 176 15.45 -4.90 0.69
N ALA A 177 15.20 -4.21 1.82
CA ALA A 177 16.24 -3.62 2.64
C ALA A 177 17.21 -4.69 3.16
N LEU A 178 16.72 -5.88 3.53
CA LEU A 178 17.53 -6.97 4.03
C LEU A 178 18.42 -7.53 2.92
N ALA A 179 17.86 -7.80 1.74
CA ALA A 179 18.62 -8.25 0.58
C ALA A 179 19.72 -7.25 0.21
N VAL A 180 19.43 -5.94 0.26
CA VAL A 180 20.44 -4.91 0.03
C VAL A 180 21.51 -4.93 1.12
N ALA A 181 21.13 -4.86 2.40
CA ALA A 181 22.08 -4.80 3.51
C ALA A 181 23.03 -6.01 3.57
N LEU A 182 22.53 -7.21 3.25
CA LEU A 182 23.31 -8.45 3.28
C LEU A 182 24.26 -8.62 2.09
N THR A 183 24.07 -7.87 1.00
CA THR A 183 24.88 -7.98 -0.22
C THR A 183 25.87 -6.82 -0.39
N THR A 184 25.75 -5.76 0.42
CA THR A 184 26.57 -4.55 0.33
C THR A 184 27.56 -4.38 1.50
N GLY A 185 28.79 -3.95 1.22
CA GLY A 185 29.76 -3.49 2.24
C GLY A 185 30.47 -4.59 3.06
N GLY A 186 31.35 -4.19 3.98
CA GLY A 186 32.10 -5.10 4.87
C GLY A 186 31.38 -5.45 6.18
N ALA A 187 30.42 -4.64 6.62
CA ALA A 187 29.69 -4.81 7.89
C ALA A 187 28.27 -5.40 7.69
N ARG A 188 28.12 -6.36 6.77
CA ARG A 188 26.82 -6.93 6.33
C ARG A 188 25.98 -7.48 7.46
N ALA A 189 26.57 -8.23 8.40
CA ALA A 189 25.85 -8.80 9.53
C ALA A 189 25.23 -7.71 10.42
N ARG A 190 25.98 -6.65 10.72
CA ARG A 190 25.49 -5.50 11.50
C ARG A 190 24.40 -4.73 10.74
N ALA A 191 24.57 -4.55 9.44
CA ALA A 191 23.58 -3.90 8.59
C ALA A 191 22.27 -4.71 8.55
N GLY A 192 22.36 -6.03 8.33
CA GLY A 192 21.24 -6.95 8.35
C GLY A 192 20.52 -6.95 9.70
N LEU A 193 21.24 -7.02 10.82
CA LEU A 193 20.65 -6.95 12.16
C LEU A 193 19.90 -5.62 12.37
N ARG A 194 20.45 -4.49 11.92
CA ARG A 194 19.77 -3.19 12.00
C ARG A 194 18.51 -3.15 11.16
N VAL A 195 18.50 -3.77 9.97
CA VAL A 195 17.30 -3.89 9.14
C VAL A 195 16.25 -4.74 9.82
N VAL A 196 16.61 -5.92 10.31
CA VAL A 196 15.68 -6.82 11.02
C VAL A 196 15.10 -6.13 12.26
N ALA A 197 15.94 -5.46 13.06
CA ALA A 197 15.49 -4.72 14.22
C ALA A 197 14.56 -3.56 13.86
N ALA A 198 14.91 -2.75 12.85
CA ALA A 198 14.07 -1.62 12.43
C ALA A 198 12.73 -2.10 11.86
N ALA A 199 12.75 -3.08 10.94
CA ALA A 199 11.52 -3.65 10.37
C ALA A 199 10.67 -4.32 11.44
N GLY A 200 11.28 -5.08 12.35
CA GLY A 200 10.59 -5.76 13.45
C GLY A 200 9.89 -4.78 14.39
N VAL A 201 10.59 -3.72 14.83
CA VAL A 201 10.00 -2.69 15.70
C VAL A 201 8.87 -1.93 15.01
N LEU A 202 9.07 -1.54 13.74
CA LEU A 202 8.05 -0.83 12.96
C LEU A 202 6.85 -1.72 12.60
N SER A 203 6.99 -3.05 12.73
CA SER A 203 5.92 -4.03 12.51
C SER A 203 5.10 -4.33 13.76
N LEU A 204 5.57 -3.94 14.95
CA LEU A 204 4.90 -4.27 16.22
C LEU A 204 3.41 -3.89 16.26
N PRO A 205 2.94 -2.75 15.71
CA PRO A 205 1.52 -2.38 15.75
C PRO A 205 0.57 -3.39 15.13
N TRP A 206 0.99 -4.15 14.12
CA TRP A 206 0.19 -5.19 13.49
C TRP A 206 0.65 -6.61 13.88
N LEU A 207 1.93 -6.79 14.20
CA LEU A 207 2.49 -8.09 14.57
C LEU A 207 1.97 -8.55 15.94
N VAL A 208 1.96 -7.65 16.93
CA VAL A 208 1.49 -7.98 18.29
C VAL A 208 0.01 -8.36 18.30
N PRO A 209 -0.92 -7.55 17.77
CA PRO A 209 -2.31 -7.98 17.71
C PRO A 209 -2.53 -9.20 16.80
N GLY A 210 -1.77 -9.35 15.71
CA GLY A 210 -1.86 -10.51 14.83
C GLY A 210 -1.46 -11.83 15.52
N VAL A 211 -0.41 -11.82 16.35
CA VAL A 211 0.04 -13.00 17.11
C VAL A 211 -0.85 -13.28 18.31
N LEU A 212 -1.34 -12.23 18.98
CA LEU A 212 -2.24 -12.36 20.15
C LEU A 212 -3.70 -12.60 19.77
N ARG A 213 -4.02 -12.72 18.48
CA ARG A 213 -5.36 -12.99 18.00
C ARG A 213 -5.85 -14.35 18.52
N PRO A 214 -6.97 -14.43 19.26
CA PRO A 214 -7.44 -15.68 19.85
C PRO A 214 -7.74 -16.79 18.83
N ALA A 215 -8.19 -16.41 17.63
CA ALA A 215 -8.49 -17.35 16.54
C ALA A 215 -7.25 -17.70 15.67
N GLY A 216 -6.05 -17.31 16.08
CA GLY A 216 -4.80 -17.58 15.36
C GLY A 216 -4.70 -16.83 14.02
N LEU A 217 -3.77 -17.25 13.16
CA LEU A 217 -3.68 -16.74 11.79
C LEU A 217 -4.40 -17.71 10.82
N PRO A 218 -5.18 -17.21 9.85
CA PRO A 218 -5.84 -18.06 8.85
C PRO A 218 -4.82 -18.86 8.03
N GLY A 219 -4.96 -20.18 8.02
CA GLY A 219 -3.99 -21.11 7.41
C GLY A 219 -4.37 -21.67 6.04
N ASP A 220 -5.46 -21.21 5.42
CA ASP A 220 -5.98 -21.80 4.18
C ASP A 220 -5.09 -21.47 2.97
N GLY A 221 -4.20 -22.41 2.62
CA GLY A 221 -3.34 -22.34 1.43
C GLY A 221 -4.10 -22.38 0.11
N SER A 222 -5.33 -22.89 0.07
CA SER A 222 -6.17 -23.02 -1.14
C SER A 222 -6.44 -21.70 -1.88
N ALA A 223 -6.19 -20.56 -1.22
CA ALA A 223 -6.33 -19.23 -1.79
C ALA A 223 -5.15 -18.78 -2.66
N VAL A 224 -4.04 -19.53 -2.75
CA VAL A 224 -2.85 -19.13 -3.52
C VAL A 224 -3.19 -18.83 -4.98
N GLY A 225 -3.90 -19.73 -5.66
CA GLY A 225 -4.30 -19.54 -7.06
C GLY A 225 -5.25 -18.35 -7.30
N LEU A 226 -5.96 -17.90 -6.26
CA LEU A 226 -6.88 -16.76 -6.36
C LEU A 226 -6.13 -15.42 -6.40
N PHE A 227 -5.04 -15.31 -5.64
CA PHE A 227 -4.25 -14.09 -5.50
C PHE A 227 -2.92 -14.12 -6.27
N ALA A 228 -2.59 -15.25 -6.90
CA ALA A 228 -1.42 -15.38 -7.76
C ALA A 228 -1.45 -14.35 -8.91
N ALA A 229 -0.25 -13.91 -9.32
CA ALA A 229 -0.09 -13.02 -10.44
C ALA A 229 -0.70 -13.62 -11.72
N ARG A 230 -1.32 -12.77 -12.55
CA ARG A 230 -1.99 -13.19 -13.79
C ARG A 230 -1.39 -12.49 -14.99
N ALA A 231 -1.58 -13.09 -16.16
CA ALA A 231 -1.17 -12.45 -17.40
C ALA A 231 -2.13 -11.31 -17.75
N ASP A 232 -1.58 -10.12 -17.97
CA ASP A 232 -2.29 -8.95 -18.51
C ASP A 232 -1.66 -8.44 -19.82
N THR A 233 -0.61 -9.13 -20.30
CA THR A 233 0.07 -8.89 -21.57
C THR A 233 0.19 -10.19 -22.38
N PRO A 234 0.50 -10.13 -23.69
CA PRO A 234 0.66 -11.33 -24.53
C PRO A 234 1.87 -12.20 -24.17
N PHE A 235 2.69 -11.80 -23.20
CA PHE A 235 3.92 -12.48 -22.80
C PHE A 235 3.72 -13.44 -21.60
N GLY A 236 2.46 -13.74 -21.26
CA GLY A 236 2.10 -14.59 -20.12
C GLY A 236 2.37 -13.91 -18.77
N THR A 237 2.20 -14.66 -17.68
CA THR A 237 2.32 -14.11 -16.32
C THR A 237 3.72 -13.59 -16.01
N LEU A 238 4.77 -14.33 -16.37
CA LEU A 238 6.15 -13.92 -16.11
C LEU A 238 6.53 -12.67 -16.91
N GLY A 239 6.10 -12.56 -18.17
CA GLY A 239 6.28 -11.37 -18.96
C GLY A 239 5.52 -10.18 -18.38
N SER A 240 4.28 -10.38 -17.93
CA SER A 240 3.48 -9.36 -17.26
C SER A 240 4.17 -8.82 -15.99
N LEU A 241 4.68 -9.71 -15.14
CA LEU A 241 5.48 -9.36 -13.96
C LEU A 241 6.77 -8.61 -14.31
N LEU A 242 7.47 -9.02 -15.37
CA LEU A 242 8.71 -8.36 -15.82
C LEU A 242 8.42 -6.92 -16.27
N LEU A 243 7.25 -6.71 -16.87
CA LEU A 243 6.71 -5.42 -17.29
C LEU A 243 6.07 -4.62 -16.14
N LEU A 244 6.18 -5.12 -14.90
CA LEU A 244 5.64 -4.54 -13.66
C LEU A 244 4.10 -4.64 -13.53
N GLY A 245 3.42 -5.30 -14.45
CA GLY A 245 1.99 -5.63 -14.35
C GLY A 245 1.77 -6.96 -13.64
N GLY A 246 0.59 -7.53 -13.82
CA GLY A 246 0.23 -8.88 -13.42
C GLY A 246 -0.54 -8.98 -12.11
N VAL A 247 -1.32 -7.95 -11.76
CA VAL A 247 -2.27 -8.00 -10.64
C VAL A 247 -3.26 -9.16 -10.79
N TRP A 248 -3.67 -9.75 -9.68
CA TRP A 248 -4.61 -10.88 -9.66
C TRP A 248 -6.06 -10.47 -10.03
N ASN A 249 -6.40 -9.18 -9.88
CA ASN A 249 -7.72 -8.63 -10.19
C ASN A 249 -7.74 -7.96 -11.58
N GLY A 250 -8.38 -8.62 -12.55
CA GLY A 250 -8.46 -8.12 -13.93
C GLY A 250 -9.19 -6.77 -14.10
N GLU A 251 -10.05 -6.37 -13.16
CA GLU A 251 -10.75 -5.09 -13.22
C GLU A 251 -9.85 -3.88 -12.93
N THR A 252 -8.65 -4.11 -12.40
CA THR A 252 -7.69 -3.04 -12.09
C THR A 252 -6.60 -2.92 -13.14
N VAL A 253 -6.64 -3.70 -14.22
CA VAL A 253 -5.69 -3.61 -15.33
C VAL A 253 -6.02 -2.41 -16.21
N PRO A 254 -5.07 -1.47 -16.45
CA PRO A 254 -5.29 -0.33 -17.33
C PRO A 254 -5.64 -0.77 -18.75
N ARG A 255 -6.72 -0.20 -19.31
CA ARG A 255 -7.14 -0.52 -20.68
C ARG A 255 -6.03 -0.21 -21.68
N GLY A 256 -5.85 -1.10 -22.66
CA GLY A 256 -4.91 -0.92 -23.78
C GLY A 256 -3.43 -1.16 -23.43
N TYR A 257 -3.05 -1.28 -22.16
CA TYR A 257 -1.69 -1.62 -21.74
C TYR A 257 -1.25 -2.98 -22.30
N GLY A 258 -2.12 -3.98 -22.17
CA GLY A 258 -1.90 -5.35 -22.68
C GLY A 258 -1.95 -5.52 -24.20
N ALA A 259 -2.16 -4.44 -24.97
CA ALA A 259 -2.16 -4.53 -26.43
C ALA A 259 -0.77 -4.95 -26.95
N PRO A 260 -0.65 -5.86 -27.93
CA PRO A 260 0.64 -6.41 -28.34
C PRO A 260 1.71 -5.37 -28.71
N VAL A 261 1.32 -4.31 -29.41
CA VAL A 261 2.24 -3.22 -29.79
C VAL A 261 2.71 -2.45 -28.55
N THR A 262 1.78 -1.96 -27.73
CA THR A 262 2.10 -1.20 -26.50
C THR A 262 2.96 -2.02 -25.55
N ALA A 263 2.57 -3.27 -25.30
CA ALA A 263 3.30 -4.20 -24.44
C ALA A 263 4.71 -4.49 -25.00
N SER A 264 4.86 -4.65 -26.32
CA SER A 264 6.17 -4.86 -26.96
C SER A 264 7.09 -3.64 -26.82
N ILE A 265 6.56 -2.42 -26.99
CA ILE A 265 7.37 -1.19 -26.81
C ILE A 265 7.77 -1.05 -25.34
N TRP A 266 6.86 -1.30 -24.40
CA TRP A 266 7.17 -1.28 -22.98
C TRP A 266 8.21 -2.35 -22.60
N LEU A 267 8.15 -3.53 -23.21
CA LEU A 267 9.19 -4.57 -23.07
C LEU A 267 10.55 -4.08 -23.55
N LEU A 268 10.62 -3.40 -24.69
CA LEU A 268 11.88 -2.82 -25.17
C LEU A 268 12.43 -1.79 -24.18
N VAL A 269 11.58 -0.94 -23.60
CA VAL A 269 11.96 0.03 -22.55
C VAL A 269 12.53 -0.69 -21.32
N VAL A 270 11.84 -1.72 -20.82
CA VAL A 270 12.26 -2.51 -19.66
C VAL A 270 13.59 -3.22 -19.93
N VAL A 271 13.72 -3.91 -21.07
CA VAL A 271 14.96 -4.63 -21.44
C VAL A 271 16.13 -3.66 -21.59
N ALA A 272 15.94 -2.52 -22.27
CA ALA A 272 16.97 -1.50 -22.40
C ALA A 272 17.39 -0.92 -21.04
N ALA A 273 16.42 -0.68 -20.14
CA ALA A 273 16.67 -0.22 -18.80
C ALA A 273 17.47 -1.24 -17.97
N LEU A 274 17.08 -2.52 -17.98
CA LEU A 274 17.81 -3.58 -17.28
C LEU A 274 19.24 -3.76 -17.83
N ALA A 275 19.41 -3.70 -19.16
CA ALA A 275 20.72 -3.76 -19.79
C ALA A 275 21.60 -2.56 -19.38
N ALA A 276 21.04 -1.35 -19.38
CA ALA A 276 21.74 -0.14 -18.96
C ALA A 276 22.13 -0.17 -17.48
N TYR A 277 21.23 -0.64 -16.62
CA TYR A 277 21.49 -0.86 -15.20
C TYR A 277 22.70 -1.78 -15.01
N TRP A 278 22.66 -2.96 -15.65
CA TRP A 278 23.73 -3.96 -15.54
C TRP A 278 25.08 -3.47 -16.08
N ARG A 279 25.06 -2.73 -17.19
CA ARG A 279 26.28 -2.31 -17.90
C ARG A 279 26.94 -1.09 -17.29
N TRP A 280 26.16 -0.14 -16.74
CA TRP A 280 26.64 1.20 -16.40
C TRP A 280 26.36 1.65 -14.96
N CYS A 281 25.43 1.04 -14.22
CA CYS A 281 25.08 1.46 -12.85
C CYS A 281 25.98 0.81 -11.76
N ARG A 282 27.27 0.58 -12.04
CA ARG A 282 28.15 -0.23 -11.17
C ARG A 282 28.88 0.55 -10.07
N GLU A 283 28.85 1.88 -10.11
CA GLU A 283 29.53 2.74 -9.13
C GLU A 283 28.80 2.81 -7.76
N PRO A 284 27.46 2.96 -7.68
CA PRO A 284 26.80 3.16 -6.39
C PRO A 284 26.81 1.90 -5.52
N VAL A 285 27.13 2.04 -4.22
CA VAL A 285 27.27 0.89 -3.30
C VAL A 285 26.04 -0.03 -3.21
N TRP A 286 24.84 0.47 -3.53
CA TRP A 286 23.58 -0.29 -3.46
C TRP A 286 23.28 -1.11 -4.72
N TRP A 287 24.04 -0.98 -5.82
CA TRP A 287 23.65 -1.53 -7.13
C TRP A 287 23.47 -3.05 -7.11
N ARG A 288 24.38 -3.79 -6.45
CA ARG A 288 24.30 -5.25 -6.33
C ARG A 288 23.10 -5.66 -5.51
N GLY A 289 22.88 -4.97 -4.39
CA GLY A 289 21.77 -5.27 -3.49
C GLY A 289 20.41 -5.03 -4.11
N ALA A 290 20.26 -3.95 -4.87
CA ALA A 290 19.02 -3.70 -5.61
C ALA A 290 18.80 -4.74 -6.72
N ALA A 291 19.84 -5.20 -7.42
CA ALA A 291 19.72 -6.29 -8.40
C ALA A 291 19.30 -7.62 -7.76
N VAL A 292 19.91 -7.98 -6.62
CA VAL A 292 19.55 -9.19 -5.87
C VAL A 292 18.12 -9.09 -5.33
N ALA A 293 17.73 -7.93 -4.80
CA ALA A 293 16.36 -7.71 -4.32
C ALA A 293 15.34 -7.78 -5.47
N ALA A 294 15.65 -7.25 -6.66
CA ALA A 294 14.80 -7.37 -7.84
C ALA A 294 14.64 -8.82 -8.29
N ALA A 295 15.74 -9.59 -8.36
CA ALA A 295 15.70 -10.99 -8.75
C ALA A 295 14.93 -11.85 -7.73
N ALA A 296 15.20 -11.67 -6.43
CA ALA A 296 14.50 -12.37 -5.36
C ALA A 296 13.01 -11.99 -5.31
N GLY A 297 12.70 -10.69 -5.42
CA GLY A 297 11.33 -10.18 -5.46
C GLY A 297 10.55 -10.72 -6.65
N PHE A 298 11.17 -10.75 -7.85
CA PHE A 298 10.57 -11.35 -9.04
C PHE A 298 10.30 -12.84 -8.87
N ALA A 299 11.23 -13.59 -8.27
CA ALA A 299 11.03 -15.02 -7.99
C ALA A 299 9.86 -15.26 -7.01
N VAL A 300 9.75 -14.44 -5.95
CA VAL A 300 8.60 -14.49 -5.03
C VAL A 300 7.31 -14.11 -5.75
N ALA A 301 7.34 -13.08 -6.59
CA ALA A 301 6.16 -12.63 -7.34
C ALA A 301 5.61 -13.69 -8.29
N ALA A 302 6.51 -14.49 -8.89
CA ALA A 302 6.17 -15.59 -9.77
C ALA A 302 5.68 -16.85 -9.02
N LEU A 303 6.03 -17.01 -7.74
CA LEU A 303 5.90 -18.27 -7.00
C LEU A 303 4.49 -18.85 -7.05
N GLY A 304 3.47 -18.03 -6.76
CA GLY A 304 2.06 -18.45 -6.79
C GLY A 304 1.57 -18.84 -8.19
N ALA A 305 2.19 -18.33 -9.26
CA ALA A 305 1.80 -18.61 -10.64
C ALA A 305 2.52 -19.83 -11.23
N VAL A 306 3.78 -20.07 -10.85
CA VAL A 306 4.61 -21.14 -11.44
C VAL A 306 4.78 -22.36 -10.53
N ALA A 307 4.59 -22.18 -9.22
CA ALA A 307 4.84 -23.21 -8.22
C ALA A 307 3.85 -23.07 -7.05
N ALA A 308 2.55 -22.93 -7.36
CA ALA A 308 1.49 -22.81 -6.35
C ALA A 308 1.59 -23.87 -5.23
N PRO A 309 1.82 -25.18 -5.51
CA PRO A 309 1.93 -26.18 -4.45
C PRO A 309 3.07 -25.94 -3.45
N VAL A 310 4.17 -25.30 -3.89
CA VAL A 310 5.27 -24.93 -3.00
C VAL A 310 4.83 -23.84 -2.03
N LEU A 311 4.16 -22.80 -2.54
CA LEU A 311 3.65 -21.72 -1.70
C LEU A 311 2.53 -22.21 -0.77
N GLU A 312 1.65 -23.07 -1.24
CA GLU A 312 0.63 -23.75 -0.43
C GLU A 312 1.28 -24.55 0.70
N GLY A 313 2.33 -25.32 0.40
CA GLY A 313 3.12 -26.05 1.40
C GLY A 313 3.76 -25.12 2.44
N LEU A 314 4.33 -23.99 2.02
CA LEU A 314 4.88 -22.98 2.94
C LEU A 314 3.79 -22.40 3.86
N ILE A 315 2.61 -22.07 3.32
CA ILE A 315 1.48 -21.58 4.11
C ILE A 315 1.00 -22.66 5.10
N GLY A 316 1.00 -23.93 4.69
CA GLY A 316 0.71 -25.06 5.58
C GLY A 316 1.73 -25.23 6.71
N LEU A 317 3.01 -24.93 6.48
CA LEU A 317 4.04 -24.92 7.52
C LEU A 317 3.85 -23.77 8.51
N TRP A 318 3.56 -22.58 8.00
CA TRP A 318 3.25 -21.41 8.83
C TRP A 318 2.33 -20.44 8.09
N PRO A 319 1.13 -20.14 8.63
CA PRO A 319 0.17 -19.22 8.01
C PRO A 319 0.73 -17.83 7.66
N GLY A 320 1.80 -17.40 8.32
CA GLY A 320 2.46 -16.12 8.01
C GLY A 320 3.01 -16.03 6.58
N PHE A 321 3.30 -17.16 5.92
CA PHE A 321 3.68 -17.17 4.51
C PHE A 321 2.54 -16.77 3.56
N ALA A 322 1.29 -16.68 4.04
CA ALA A 322 0.16 -16.22 3.24
C ALA A 322 0.35 -14.78 2.73
N VAL A 323 1.24 -13.99 3.34
CA VAL A 323 1.64 -12.67 2.82
C VAL A 323 2.23 -12.75 1.40
N LEU A 324 2.81 -13.89 1.03
CA LEU A 324 3.43 -14.11 -0.28
C LEU A 324 2.40 -14.42 -1.39
N ARG A 325 1.12 -14.63 -1.05
CA ARG A 325 0.09 -15.07 -2.01
C ARG A 325 -0.24 -14.01 -3.06
N ASP A 326 -0.27 -12.74 -2.66
CA ASP A 326 -0.35 -11.61 -3.60
C ASP A 326 1.06 -11.36 -4.15
N GLY A 327 1.44 -12.12 -5.18
CA GLY A 327 2.82 -12.15 -5.66
C GLY A 327 3.29 -10.83 -6.25
N GLN A 328 2.44 -10.14 -7.01
CA GLN A 328 2.85 -8.98 -7.80
C GLN A 328 3.42 -7.85 -6.91
N GLN A 329 3.01 -7.71 -5.64
CA GLN A 329 3.58 -6.70 -4.73
C GLN A 329 5.10 -6.83 -4.56
N TYR A 330 5.65 -8.04 -4.72
CA TYR A 330 7.09 -8.32 -4.63
C TYR A 330 7.87 -7.95 -5.91
N ALA A 331 7.20 -7.50 -6.98
CA ALA A 331 7.86 -6.88 -8.14
C ALA A 331 8.34 -5.43 -7.86
N ALA A 332 7.98 -4.84 -6.72
CA ALA A 332 8.38 -3.47 -6.35
C ALA A 332 9.90 -3.19 -6.47
N PRO A 333 10.82 -4.10 -6.08
CA PRO A 333 12.26 -3.86 -6.22
C PRO A 333 12.73 -3.91 -7.68
N LEU A 334 12.06 -4.72 -8.51
CA LEU A 334 12.30 -4.72 -9.96
C LEU A 334 11.95 -3.35 -10.55
N ALA A 335 10.85 -2.72 -10.12
CA ALA A 335 10.50 -1.37 -10.56
C ALA A 335 11.59 -0.33 -10.23
N VAL A 336 12.28 -0.46 -9.08
CA VAL A 336 13.42 0.40 -8.74
C VAL A 336 14.56 0.22 -9.74
N VAL A 337 14.91 -1.03 -10.05
CA VAL A 337 15.99 -1.36 -11.00
C VAL A 337 15.66 -0.89 -12.41
N VAL A 338 14.42 -1.10 -12.87
CA VAL A 338 13.93 -0.61 -14.19
C VAL A 338 14.00 0.91 -14.25
N ALA A 339 13.48 1.63 -13.25
CA ALA A 339 13.50 3.09 -13.23
C ALA A 339 14.93 3.66 -13.25
N VAL A 340 15.80 3.16 -12.37
CA VAL A 340 17.22 3.56 -12.32
C VAL A 340 17.95 3.21 -13.61
N GLY A 341 17.64 2.04 -14.18
CA GLY A 341 18.17 1.58 -15.46
C GLY A 341 17.81 2.53 -16.61
N LEU A 342 16.54 2.95 -16.69
CA LEU A 342 16.09 3.92 -17.69
C LEU A 342 16.77 5.28 -17.52
N GLY A 343 16.88 5.76 -16.27
CA GLY A 343 17.63 6.98 -15.99
C GLY A 343 19.11 6.85 -16.37
N THR A 344 19.73 5.70 -16.14
CA THR A 344 21.12 5.43 -16.53
C THR A 344 21.28 5.39 -18.06
N ALA A 345 20.34 4.78 -18.78
CA ALA A 345 20.31 4.75 -20.24
C ALA A 345 20.18 6.16 -20.82
N ALA A 346 19.25 6.97 -20.28
CA ALA A 346 19.06 8.36 -20.66
C ALA A 346 20.33 9.20 -20.42
N ASP A 347 21.06 8.94 -19.33
CA ASP A 347 22.31 9.63 -19.03
C ASP A 347 23.40 9.29 -20.06
N ARG A 348 23.56 8.02 -20.43
CA ARG A 348 24.51 7.60 -21.47
C ARG A 348 24.14 8.13 -22.84
N ALA A 349 22.87 8.10 -23.21
CA ALA A 349 22.40 8.67 -24.48
C ALA A 349 22.69 10.18 -24.56
N ALA A 350 22.50 10.89 -23.45
CA ALA A 350 22.85 12.30 -23.36
C ALA A 350 24.38 12.54 -23.40
N GLU A 351 25.21 11.60 -22.91
CA GLU A 351 26.67 11.68 -23.06
C GLU A 351 27.11 11.44 -24.51
N ALA A 352 26.46 10.50 -25.18
CA ALA A 352 26.62 10.23 -26.61
C ALA A 352 26.03 11.33 -27.52
N ARG A 353 25.49 12.41 -26.93
CA ARG A 353 24.88 13.55 -27.63
C ARG A 353 23.74 13.16 -28.57
N TRP A 354 22.97 12.12 -28.22
CA TRP A 354 21.76 11.76 -28.96
C TRP A 354 20.65 12.77 -28.64
N PRO A 355 20.27 13.64 -29.60
CA PRO A 355 19.32 14.70 -29.33
C PRO A 355 17.96 14.11 -28.95
N GLY A 356 17.33 14.66 -27.91
CA GLY A 356 15.99 14.27 -27.48
C GLY A 356 15.88 12.93 -26.72
N ALA A 357 16.88 12.05 -26.75
CA ALA A 357 16.79 10.71 -26.16
C ALA A 357 16.44 10.72 -24.65
N ALA A 358 17.02 11.61 -23.86
CA ALA A 358 16.70 11.73 -22.44
C ALA A 358 15.28 12.27 -22.19
N ALA A 359 14.78 13.15 -23.06
CA ALA A 359 13.41 13.63 -23.00
C ALA A 359 12.41 12.54 -23.43
N ALA A 360 12.74 11.77 -24.46
CA ALA A 360 11.95 10.62 -24.90
C ALA A 360 11.87 9.54 -23.82
N ALA A 361 13.00 9.21 -23.16
CA ALA A 361 13.02 8.29 -22.03
C ALA A 361 12.14 8.77 -20.86
N MET A 362 12.13 10.08 -20.59
CA MET A 362 11.25 10.67 -19.58
C MET A 362 9.77 10.59 -19.97
N ALA A 363 9.44 10.80 -21.24
CA ALA A 363 8.06 10.84 -21.71
C ALA A 363 7.46 9.44 -21.99
N ALA A 364 8.31 8.44 -22.29
CA ALA A 364 7.87 7.10 -22.70
C ALA A 364 6.86 6.44 -21.74
N PRO A 365 7.04 6.45 -20.40
CA PRO A 365 6.06 5.83 -19.49
C PRO A 365 4.67 6.46 -19.57
N VAL A 366 4.60 7.78 -19.75
CA VAL A 366 3.33 8.52 -19.85
C VAL A 366 2.62 8.21 -21.17
N PHE A 367 3.37 8.12 -22.28
CA PHE A 367 2.82 7.78 -23.60
C PHE A 367 2.41 6.31 -23.74
N LEU A 368 3.09 5.41 -23.05
CA LEU A 368 2.81 3.97 -23.10
C LEU A 368 1.71 3.54 -22.12
N LEU A 369 1.39 4.39 -21.15
CA LEU A 369 0.32 4.16 -20.18
C LEU A 369 -0.56 5.41 -19.99
N PRO A 370 -1.20 5.92 -21.06
CA PRO A 370 -2.00 7.14 -20.97
C PRO A 370 -3.26 6.94 -20.13
N THR A 371 -3.73 5.69 -19.98
CA THR A 371 -4.93 5.34 -19.21
C THR A 371 -4.75 5.43 -17.70
N LEU A 372 -3.52 5.63 -17.20
CA LEU A 372 -3.32 6.01 -15.80
C LEU A 372 -3.73 7.48 -15.54
N ALA A 373 -3.78 8.33 -16.57
CA ALA A 373 -4.23 9.71 -16.44
C ALA A 373 -5.76 9.81 -16.26
N TRP A 374 -6.22 11.00 -15.90
CA TRP A 374 -7.63 11.39 -15.82
C TRP A 374 -8.45 10.59 -14.79
N GLY A 375 -7.90 10.37 -13.60
CA GLY A 375 -8.56 9.55 -12.57
C GLY A 375 -8.58 8.10 -13.02
N ALA A 376 -7.42 7.60 -13.47
CA ALA A 376 -7.22 6.32 -14.16
C ALA A 376 -8.33 6.00 -15.19
N ALA A 377 -8.36 6.78 -16.26
CA ALA A 377 -9.35 6.72 -17.35
C ALA A 377 -10.81 6.91 -16.90
N GLY A 378 -11.02 7.66 -15.81
CA GLY A 378 -12.33 8.00 -15.28
C GLY A 378 -12.90 7.01 -14.27
N ASP A 379 -12.12 6.01 -13.84
CA ASP A 379 -12.50 5.05 -12.81
C ASP A 379 -12.40 5.63 -11.38
N LEU A 380 -11.52 6.60 -11.18
CA LEU A 380 -11.30 7.28 -9.90
C LEU A 380 -11.97 8.66 -9.95
N ARG A 381 -13.17 8.74 -9.37
CA ARG A 381 -13.97 9.97 -9.27
C ARG A 381 -14.22 10.29 -7.80
N ALA A 382 -14.33 11.58 -7.50
CA ALA A 382 -14.71 12.03 -6.17
C ALA A 382 -16.23 11.83 -5.97
N VAL A 383 -16.60 11.28 -4.82
CA VAL A 383 -17.99 11.02 -4.43
C VAL A 383 -18.25 11.53 -3.01
N HIS A 384 -19.51 11.86 -2.71
CA HIS A 384 -19.92 12.23 -1.36
C HIS A 384 -20.72 11.07 -0.76
N TYR A 385 -20.51 10.83 0.53
CA TYR A 385 -21.40 9.93 1.29
C TYR A 385 -22.80 10.55 1.35
N PRO A 386 -23.86 9.76 1.12
CA PRO A 386 -25.24 10.27 1.23
C PRO A 386 -25.59 10.73 2.66
N ASP A 387 -26.54 11.65 2.78
CA ASP A 387 -26.99 12.19 4.08
C ASP A 387 -27.54 11.11 5.03
N ASP A 388 -28.09 10.03 4.48
CA ASP A 388 -28.56 8.86 5.25
C ASP A 388 -27.45 8.23 6.08
N TRP A 389 -26.20 8.25 5.61
CA TRP A 389 -25.04 7.75 6.34
C TRP A 389 -24.75 8.59 7.58
N ALA A 390 -24.77 9.92 7.44
CA ALA A 390 -24.58 10.83 8.56
C ALA A 390 -25.70 10.68 9.61
N ARG A 391 -26.95 10.55 9.16
CA ARG A 391 -28.11 10.30 10.05
C ARG A 391 -28.00 8.96 10.77
N ALA A 392 -27.63 7.89 10.06
CA ALA A 392 -27.41 6.58 10.67
C ALA A 392 -26.33 6.64 11.74
N LYS A 393 -25.19 7.29 11.45
CA LYS A 393 -24.12 7.49 12.43
C LYS A 393 -24.60 8.23 13.66
N GLN A 394 -25.35 9.32 13.51
CA GLN A 394 -25.92 10.06 14.65
C GLN A 394 -26.83 9.19 15.53
N ILE A 395 -27.70 8.37 14.92
CA ILE A 395 -28.60 7.47 15.65
C ILE A 395 -27.82 6.36 16.36
N ILE A 396 -26.90 5.71 15.66
CA ILE A 396 -26.17 4.53 16.14
C ILE A 396 -25.15 4.92 17.21
N ASP A 397 -24.33 5.93 16.95
CA ASP A 397 -23.27 6.37 17.86
C ASP A 397 -23.81 7.23 19.02
N GLY A 398 -25.01 7.83 18.85
CA GLY A 398 -25.69 8.59 19.91
C GLY A 398 -26.44 7.71 20.92
N ASP A 399 -26.69 6.45 20.60
CA ASP A 399 -27.30 5.48 21.49
C ASP A 399 -26.32 5.04 22.58
N ARG A 400 -26.76 4.94 23.84
CA ARG A 400 -25.89 4.63 24.99
C ARG A 400 -25.86 3.15 25.38
N GLU A 401 -26.83 2.37 24.91
CA GLU A 401 -26.92 0.95 25.27
C GLU A 401 -25.87 0.15 24.49
N PRO A 402 -25.23 -0.85 25.11
CA PRO A 402 -24.21 -1.66 24.44
C PRO A 402 -24.78 -2.49 23.29
N GLY A 403 -23.89 -2.95 22.42
CA GLY A 403 -24.22 -3.89 21.35
C GLY A 403 -23.70 -3.48 19.98
N ASP A 404 -23.48 -4.49 19.15
CA ASP A 404 -22.82 -4.37 17.85
C ASP A 404 -23.81 -4.00 16.75
N VAL A 405 -23.25 -3.60 15.60
CA VAL A 405 -23.97 -3.35 14.36
C VAL A 405 -23.75 -4.54 13.42
N LEU A 406 -24.81 -5.14 12.91
CA LEU A 406 -24.74 -6.11 11.80
C LEU A 406 -25.06 -5.40 10.49
N VAL A 407 -24.31 -5.66 9.41
CA VAL A 407 -24.62 -5.11 8.09
C VAL A 407 -25.22 -6.17 7.19
N LEU A 408 -26.24 -5.77 6.43
CA LEU A 408 -26.85 -6.57 5.38
C LEU A 408 -26.97 -5.74 4.07
N PRO A 409 -26.99 -6.39 2.89
CA PRO A 409 -26.85 -7.82 2.65
C PRO A 409 -25.47 -8.36 3.05
N TRP A 410 -25.39 -9.67 3.32
CA TRP A 410 -24.18 -10.30 3.86
C TRP A 410 -23.08 -10.42 2.80
N ALA A 411 -22.27 -9.37 2.66
CA ALA A 411 -21.16 -9.29 1.71
C ALA A 411 -20.02 -8.39 2.24
N SER A 412 -18.79 -8.61 1.76
CA SER A 412 -17.60 -7.80 2.10
C SER A 412 -17.46 -6.54 1.25
N TYR A 413 -17.78 -6.65 -0.04
CA TYR A 413 -17.70 -5.55 -1.00
C TYR A 413 -19.09 -5.07 -1.40
N ARG A 414 -19.17 -3.78 -1.75
CA ARG A 414 -20.37 -3.10 -2.22
C ARG A 414 -20.11 -2.42 -3.55
N SER A 415 -21.15 -2.31 -4.38
CA SER A 415 -21.14 -1.54 -5.62
C SER A 415 -22.26 -0.52 -5.59
N TYR A 416 -22.08 0.52 -4.76
CA TYR A 416 -23.12 1.51 -4.53
C TYR A 416 -23.46 2.32 -5.80
N PRO A 417 -24.74 2.59 -6.10
CA PRO A 417 -25.12 3.49 -7.20
C PRO A 417 -24.52 4.90 -7.05
N TRP A 418 -24.49 5.43 -5.83
CA TRP A 418 -23.88 6.73 -5.52
C TRP A 418 -22.34 6.72 -5.64
N ASN A 419 -21.71 5.54 -5.65
CA ASN A 419 -20.30 5.34 -5.98
C ASN A 419 -20.10 4.86 -7.43
N HIS A 420 -21.02 5.20 -8.33
CA HIS A 420 -20.98 4.83 -9.75
C HIS A 420 -20.86 3.31 -10.01
N GLY A 421 -21.35 2.48 -9.10
CA GLY A 421 -21.24 1.02 -9.18
C GLY A 421 -19.81 0.48 -9.00
N ARG A 422 -18.85 1.31 -8.58
CA ARG A 422 -17.49 0.87 -8.30
C ARG A 422 -17.47 0.02 -7.03
N ARG A 423 -16.82 -1.14 -7.13
CA ARG A 423 -16.57 -2.03 -6.01
C ARG A 423 -15.75 -1.31 -4.93
N VAL A 424 -16.19 -1.39 -3.69
CA VAL A 424 -15.53 -0.82 -2.52
C VAL A 424 -15.74 -1.76 -1.34
N LEU A 425 -14.71 -1.95 -0.50
CA LEU A 425 -14.86 -2.65 0.77
C LEU A 425 -15.86 -1.87 1.65
N ASP A 426 -16.72 -2.58 2.39
CA ASP A 426 -17.77 -1.95 3.19
C ASP A 426 -17.22 -0.79 4.05
N PRO A 427 -17.73 0.46 3.89
CA PRO A 427 -17.26 1.60 4.66
C PRO A 427 -17.71 1.61 6.13
N LEU A 428 -18.80 0.92 6.49
CA LEU A 428 -19.41 1.02 7.83
C LEU A 428 -18.45 0.67 8.98
N PRO A 429 -17.59 -0.37 8.89
CA PRO A 429 -16.57 -0.66 9.89
C PRO A 429 -15.63 0.50 10.20
N ARG A 430 -15.37 1.40 9.24
CA ARG A 430 -14.57 2.62 9.43
C ARG A 430 -15.42 3.83 9.81
N TYR A 431 -16.68 3.85 9.39
CA TYR A 431 -17.60 4.99 9.52
C TYR A 431 -18.22 5.11 10.93
N LEU A 432 -18.53 3.99 11.58
CA LEU A 432 -19.21 3.94 12.87
C LEU A 432 -18.23 3.77 14.04
N HIS A 433 -18.58 4.28 15.23
CA HIS A 433 -17.75 4.11 16.43
C HIS A 433 -17.94 2.73 17.07
N ARG A 434 -19.13 2.16 16.90
CA ARG A 434 -19.47 0.81 17.37
C ARG A 434 -18.80 -0.24 16.50
N ARG A 435 -18.57 -1.42 17.08
CA ARG A 435 -18.14 -2.59 16.31
C ARG A 435 -19.20 -2.95 15.27
N VAL A 436 -18.72 -3.10 14.04
CA VAL A 436 -19.52 -3.53 12.90
C VAL A 436 -19.15 -4.95 12.52
N ILE A 437 -20.16 -5.79 12.36
CA ILE A 437 -20.06 -7.19 11.93
C ILE A 437 -20.56 -7.25 10.49
N VAL A 438 -19.66 -7.63 9.58
CA VAL A 438 -19.89 -7.77 8.14
C VAL A 438 -19.41 -9.15 7.69
N ASP A 439 -19.78 -9.58 6.48
CA ASP A 439 -19.10 -10.72 5.86
C ASP A 439 -17.67 -10.28 5.53
N ASP A 440 -16.66 -10.84 6.18
CA ASP A 440 -15.25 -10.59 5.87
C ASP A 440 -14.64 -11.69 4.97
N ALA A 441 -15.49 -12.57 4.44
CA ALA A 441 -15.13 -13.53 3.41
C ALA A 441 -14.79 -12.83 2.07
N VAL A 442 -13.82 -13.37 1.34
CA VAL A 442 -13.39 -12.82 0.05
C VAL A 442 -13.71 -13.80 -1.07
N THR A 443 -14.59 -13.41 -1.99
CA THR A 443 -14.93 -14.23 -3.16
C THR A 443 -14.17 -13.75 -4.40
N VAL A 444 -13.40 -14.65 -5.01
CA VAL A 444 -12.66 -14.41 -6.26
C VAL A 444 -13.03 -15.50 -7.26
N GLY A 445 -13.62 -15.12 -8.40
CA GLY A 445 -13.95 -16.06 -9.48
C GLY A 445 -14.85 -17.22 -9.08
N GLY A 446 -15.74 -17.03 -8.09
CA GLY A 446 -16.65 -18.05 -7.56
C GLY A 446 -16.11 -18.84 -6.36
N THR A 447 -14.81 -18.76 -6.06
CA THR A 447 -14.22 -19.38 -4.87
C THR A 447 -14.20 -18.39 -3.71
N THR A 448 -14.64 -18.82 -2.53
CA THR A 448 -14.71 -17.97 -1.34
C THR A 448 -13.65 -18.37 -0.33
N VAL A 449 -12.79 -17.41 0.02
CA VAL A 449 -11.90 -17.50 1.18
C VAL A 449 -12.76 -17.28 2.43
N PRO A 450 -12.72 -18.20 3.42
CA PRO A 450 -13.59 -18.12 4.59
C PRO A 450 -13.44 -16.81 5.38
N PRO A 451 -14.51 -16.40 6.09
CA PRO A 451 -14.46 -15.27 7.01
C PRO A 451 -13.49 -15.52 8.16
N GLU A 452 -12.87 -14.47 8.66
CA GLU A 452 -11.85 -14.54 9.71
C GLU A 452 -12.46 -14.22 11.06
N ASP A 453 -13.29 -13.18 11.17
CA ASP A 453 -13.89 -12.75 12.43
C ASP A 453 -14.81 -13.85 13.02
N PRO A 454 -14.53 -14.36 14.24
CA PRO A 454 -15.39 -15.34 14.90
C PRO A 454 -16.86 -14.88 15.04
N ARG A 455 -17.11 -13.57 15.15
CA ARG A 455 -18.47 -13.01 15.17
C ARG A 455 -19.16 -13.19 13.81
N ALA A 456 -18.44 -12.89 12.73
CA ALA A 456 -18.94 -13.06 11.37
C ALA A 456 -19.20 -14.54 11.06
N VAL A 457 -18.27 -15.43 11.40
CA VAL A 457 -18.43 -16.90 11.25
C VAL A 457 -19.72 -17.37 11.96
N ARG A 458 -19.94 -16.95 13.21
CA ARG A 458 -21.10 -17.37 13.99
C ARG A 458 -22.42 -16.83 13.46
N LEU A 459 -22.44 -15.60 12.95
CA LEU A 459 -23.65 -14.94 12.46
C LEU A 459 -23.94 -15.18 10.98
N ALA A 460 -22.97 -15.67 10.21
CA ALA A 460 -23.11 -15.92 8.79
C ALA A 460 -24.32 -16.79 8.41
N PRO A 461 -24.65 -17.91 9.10
CA PRO A 461 -25.82 -18.72 8.76
C PRO A 461 -27.13 -17.93 8.82
N ALA A 462 -27.29 -17.07 9.84
CA ALA A 462 -28.47 -16.23 9.98
C ALA A 462 -28.46 -15.07 8.97
N ALA A 463 -27.33 -14.39 8.83
CA ALA A 463 -27.21 -13.21 7.98
C ALA A 463 -27.36 -13.53 6.47
N ARG A 464 -26.87 -14.69 6.01
CA ARG A 464 -27.01 -15.15 4.61
C ARG A 464 -28.47 -15.39 4.19
N THR A 465 -29.40 -15.53 5.14
CA THR A 465 -30.83 -15.65 4.82
C THR A 465 -31.42 -14.36 4.24
N GLY A 466 -30.75 -13.21 4.43
CA GLY A 466 -31.30 -11.88 4.12
C GLY A 466 -32.39 -11.42 5.08
N THR A 467 -32.96 -12.33 5.88
CA THR A 467 -34.02 -12.05 6.84
C THR A 467 -33.76 -12.66 8.22
N PRO A 468 -32.61 -12.35 8.86
CA PRO A 468 -32.24 -12.97 10.13
C PRO A 468 -33.27 -12.68 11.23
N PRO A 469 -33.63 -13.66 12.07
CA PRO A 469 -34.50 -13.43 13.22
C PRO A 469 -33.88 -12.47 14.23
N ALA A 470 -34.63 -11.44 14.64
CA ALA A 470 -34.16 -10.44 15.61
C ALA A 470 -33.80 -11.05 16.96
N ALA A 471 -34.45 -12.15 17.37
CA ALA A 471 -34.10 -12.87 18.59
C ALA A 471 -32.68 -13.45 18.51
N THR A 472 -32.32 -14.13 17.42
CA THR A 472 -30.97 -14.67 17.20
C THR A 472 -29.91 -13.57 17.22
N LEU A 473 -30.21 -12.42 16.61
CA LEU A 473 -29.31 -11.26 16.60
C LEU A 473 -29.16 -10.66 18.01
N ARG A 474 -30.27 -10.51 18.75
CA ARG A 474 -30.29 -10.03 20.13
C ARG A 474 -29.43 -10.90 21.04
N ASP A 475 -29.60 -12.22 20.97
CA ASP A 475 -28.87 -13.19 21.78
C ASP A 475 -27.36 -13.19 21.45
N ALA A 476 -27.02 -12.82 20.21
CA ALA A 476 -25.64 -12.60 19.80
C ALA A 476 -25.10 -11.21 20.17
N GLY A 477 -25.87 -10.35 20.84
CA GLY A 477 -25.45 -9.00 21.25
C GLY A 477 -25.43 -7.98 20.09
N VAL A 478 -26.23 -8.20 19.05
CA VAL A 478 -26.45 -7.21 17.98
C VAL A 478 -27.57 -6.28 18.40
N ARG A 479 -27.28 -4.98 18.42
CA ARG A 479 -28.24 -3.92 18.74
C ARG A 479 -28.83 -3.26 17.50
N PHE A 480 -28.02 -3.12 16.45
CA PHE A 480 -28.45 -2.48 15.21
C PHE A 480 -28.24 -3.40 14.01
N VAL A 481 -29.16 -3.35 13.07
CA VAL A 481 -28.98 -3.92 11.73
C VAL A 481 -29.04 -2.78 10.74
N VAL A 482 -27.96 -2.58 9.98
CA VAL A 482 -27.90 -1.61 8.89
C VAL A 482 -28.07 -2.36 7.58
N VAL A 483 -29.05 -1.96 6.80
CA VAL A 483 -29.27 -2.45 5.43
C VAL A 483 -28.84 -1.34 4.49
N ASP A 484 -27.67 -1.49 3.86
CA ASP A 484 -27.02 -0.44 3.03
C ASP A 484 -27.14 -0.69 1.52
N ALA A 485 -27.73 -1.83 1.14
CA ALA A 485 -28.11 -2.18 -0.21
C ALA A 485 -29.35 -3.07 -0.16
N GLU A 486 -30.07 -3.21 -1.28
CA GLU A 486 -31.26 -4.08 -1.35
C GLU A 486 -32.30 -3.79 -0.24
N THR A 487 -32.48 -2.50 0.07
CA THR A 487 -33.26 -2.00 1.21
C THR A 487 -34.75 -2.42 1.20
N GLY A 488 -35.26 -2.87 0.06
CA GLY A 488 -36.62 -3.38 -0.10
C GLY A 488 -36.80 -4.88 0.15
N SER A 489 -35.74 -5.68 0.00
CA SER A 489 -35.80 -7.16 0.07
C SER A 489 -35.16 -7.73 1.34
N VAL A 490 -34.22 -7.01 1.94
CA VAL A 490 -33.41 -7.49 3.06
C VAL A 490 -33.81 -6.77 4.35
N ARG A 491 -34.19 -7.51 5.39
CA ARG A 491 -34.56 -6.94 6.71
C ARG A 491 -34.60 -7.99 7.81
N PRO A 492 -34.25 -7.66 9.07
CA PRO A 492 -34.45 -8.57 10.18
C PRO A 492 -35.94 -8.86 10.41
N THR A 493 -36.25 -10.08 10.86
CA THR A 493 -37.64 -10.52 11.15
C THR A 493 -37.93 -10.51 12.65
N GLY A 494 -39.19 -10.31 13.04
CA GLY A 494 -39.61 -10.26 14.45
C GLY A 494 -39.44 -8.88 15.09
N ALA A 495 -39.02 -8.84 16.36
CA ALA A 495 -38.97 -7.63 17.18
C ALA A 495 -37.75 -6.73 16.84
N ALA A 496 -37.83 -6.06 15.69
CA ALA A 496 -36.89 -5.05 15.23
C ALA A 496 -37.64 -3.80 14.75
N THR A 497 -37.25 -2.63 15.28
CA THR A 497 -37.90 -1.35 14.95
C THR A 497 -37.06 -0.58 13.93
N ALA A 498 -37.63 -0.22 12.79
CA ALA A 498 -36.94 0.68 11.85
C ALA A 498 -36.86 2.08 12.44
N VAL A 499 -35.65 2.52 12.80
CA VAL A 499 -35.37 3.84 13.38
C VAL A 499 -34.92 4.87 12.34
N LEU A 500 -34.47 4.40 11.18
CA LEU A 500 -34.21 5.21 10.00
C LEU A 500 -34.64 4.44 8.75
N ARG A 501 -35.40 5.09 7.87
CA ARG A 501 -35.69 4.62 6.51
C ARG A 501 -35.23 5.67 5.52
N GLY A 502 -34.03 5.48 4.99
CA GLY A 502 -33.44 6.31 3.95
C GLY A 502 -33.60 5.70 2.56
N ALA A 503 -33.17 6.45 1.55
CA ALA A 503 -33.05 5.96 0.18
C ALA A 503 -31.81 5.07 0.02
N ASP A 504 -30.72 5.43 0.71
CA ASP A 504 -29.42 4.75 0.57
C ASP A 504 -29.17 3.70 1.65
N LEU A 505 -29.84 3.79 2.80
CA LEU A 505 -29.79 2.76 3.84
C LEU A 505 -31.02 2.76 4.76
N VAL A 506 -31.19 1.66 5.49
CA VAL A 506 -32.21 1.50 6.54
C VAL A 506 -31.54 1.02 7.82
N VAL A 507 -31.92 1.60 8.96
CA VAL A 507 -31.40 1.18 10.27
C VAL A 507 -32.54 0.59 11.09
N TYR A 508 -32.34 -0.64 11.54
CA TYR A 508 -33.21 -1.33 12.47
C TYR A 508 -32.55 -1.39 13.84
N ARG A 509 -33.31 -1.11 14.90
CA ARG A 509 -32.91 -1.28 16.30
C ARG A 509 -33.56 -2.54 16.88
N ILE A 510 -32.77 -3.31 17.59
CA ILE A 510 -33.17 -4.48 18.36
C ILE A 510 -32.90 -4.18 19.83
N ASP A 511 -33.97 -4.14 20.62
CA ASP A 511 -33.87 -3.86 22.06
C ASP A 511 -33.49 -5.13 22.84
N GLY A 512 -32.82 -4.95 23.99
CA GLY A 512 -32.41 -6.04 24.89
C GLY A 512 -31.23 -6.89 24.40
N ALA A 513 -30.28 -6.29 23.66
CA ALA A 513 -29.09 -6.98 23.19
C ALA A 513 -28.29 -7.57 24.37
N ALA A 514 -27.94 -8.86 24.28
CA ALA A 514 -27.19 -9.52 25.33
C ALA A 514 -25.74 -9.00 25.42
N GLU A 515 -25.19 -8.94 26.63
CA GLU A 515 -23.74 -8.83 26.81
C GLU A 515 -23.09 -10.13 26.35
N ALA A 516 -22.60 -10.13 25.11
CA ALA A 516 -21.91 -11.28 24.55
C ALA A 516 -20.40 -11.13 24.87
N PRO A 517 -19.80 -12.01 25.70
CA PRO A 517 -18.35 -11.98 25.93
C PRO A 517 -17.62 -12.18 24.60
N VAL A 518 -16.69 -11.28 24.31
CA VAL A 518 -15.89 -11.30 23.08
C VAL A 518 -14.45 -11.62 23.44
N ALA A 519 -13.88 -12.66 22.84
CA ALA A 519 -12.45 -12.87 22.85
C ALA A 519 -11.79 -11.75 22.02
N THR A 520 -11.24 -10.75 22.70
CA THR A 520 -10.53 -9.61 22.10
C THR A 520 -9.03 -9.76 22.29
N VAL A 521 -8.26 -9.04 21.47
CA VAL A 521 -6.82 -8.92 21.69
C VAL A 521 -6.58 -8.07 22.95
N PRO A 522 -5.68 -8.47 23.86
CA PRO A 522 -5.36 -7.66 25.04
C PRO A 522 -4.80 -6.28 24.65
N ALA A 523 -5.42 -5.21 25.17
CA ALA A 523 -5.06 -3.84 24.79
C ALA A 523 -3.67 -3.41 25.28
N VAL A 524 -3.21 -3.89 26.45
CA VAL A 524 -1.95 -3.46 27.06
C VAL A 524 -0.72 -3.80 26.20
N PRO A 525 -0.52 -5.06 25.73
CA PRO A 525 0.57 -5.38 24.79
C PRO A 525 0.55 -4.53 23.52
N VAL A 526 -0.66 -4.26 22.99
CA VAL A 526 -0.82 -3.43 21.79
C VAL A 526 -0.40 -1.98 22.08
N ALA A 527 -0.82 -1.39 23.19
CA ALA A 527 -0.40 -0.04 23.58
C ALA A 527 1.14 0.05 23.76
N VAL A 528 1.75 -0.96 24.37
CA VAL A 528 3.22 -1.05 24.52
C VAL A 528 3.90 -1.15 23.16
N ALA A 529 3.38 -1.97 22.24
CA ALA A 529 3.89 -2.09 20.87
C ALA A 529 3.91 -0.74 20.13
N TRP A 530 2.81 0.00 20.22
CA TRP A 530 2.71 1.35 19.67
C TRP A 530 3.69 2.33 20.34
N GLY A 531 3.84 2.26 21.66
CA GLY A 531 4.80 3.08 22.41
C GLY A 531 6.24 2.83 21.98
N ILE A 532 6.65 1.57 21.84
CA ILE A 532 8.00 1.18 21.38
C ILE A 532 8.26 1.70 19.96
N MET A 533 7.31 1.48 19.04
CA MET A 533 7.41 2.01 17.68
C MET A 533 7.55 3.54 17.72
N GLY A 534 6.67 4.24 18.44
CA GLY A 534 6.67 5.70 18.56
C GLY A 534 8.00 6.25 19.08
N LEU A 535 8.58 5.61 20.10
CA LEU A 535 9.89 5.97 20.64
C LEU A 535 11.01 5.80 19.60
N VAL A 536 11.01 4.73 18.82
CA VAL A 536 12.01 4.50 17.76
C VAL A 536 11.85 5.48 16.61
N VAL A 537 10.61 5.78 16.20
CA VAL A 537 10.32 6.82 15.21
C VAL A 537 10.83 8.17 15.71
N PHE A 538 10.50 8.55 16.96
CA PHE A 538 10.95 9.79 17.58
C PHE A 538 12.47 9.87 17.69
N TRP A 539 13.13 8.81 18.18
CA TRP A 539 14.60 8.69 18.21
C TRP A 539 15.22 8.86 16.83
N SER A 540 14.57 8.34 15.79
CA SER A 540 15.06 8.49 14.44
C SER A 540 15.03 9.95 14.01
N ILE A 541 14.02 10.73 14.39
CA ILE A 541 13.82 12.13 13.97
C ILE A 541 14.63 13.11 14.82
N LEU A 542 14.79 12.84 16.12
CA LEU A 542 15.57 13.66 17.05
C LEU A 542 16.94 13.99 16.45
N ALA A 543 17.26 15.29 16.45
CA ALA A 543 18.51 15.80 15.91
C ALA A 543 19.68 15.03 16.53
N SER A 544 20.53 14.48 15.66
CA SER A 544 21.84 13.98 16.06
C SER A 544 22.73 15.18 16.41
N GLY A 545 22.45 15.87 17.53
CA GLY A 545 23.18 17.10 17.86
C GLY A 545 22.55 18.00 18.93
N THR A 546 22.33 17.49 20.15
CA THR A 546 22.47 18.33 21.36
C THR A 546 23.84 18.05 21.99
N THR A 547 24.87 18.55 21.30
CA THR A 547 26.07 19.09 21.93
C THR A 547 26.26 20.45 21.29
N LEU A 548 26.17 21.50 22.10
CA LEU A 548 26.51 22.87 21.73
C LEU A 548 27.93 22.91 21.11
N SER A 549 28.00 23.03 19.79
CA SER A 549 29.15 23.60 19.05
C SER A 549 28.81 23.67 17.55
N LEU A 550 28.34 24.84 17.10
CA LEU A 550 28.64 25.33 15.74
C LEU A 550 30.14 25.74 15.72
N PRO A 551 30.87 25.70 14.58
CA PRO A 551 30.40 25.51 13.20
C PRO A 551 31.18 24.44 12.39
N LEU A 552 30.47 23.60 11.63
CA LEU A 552 31.05 22.82 10.51
C LEU A 552 30.44 23.31 9.19
N LEU A 553 30.82 24.55 8.84
CA LEU A 553 30.93 25.04 7.47
C LEU A 553 32.43 25.14 7.21
N GLY A 554 32.98 24.21 6.42
CA GLY A 554 34.41 24.15 6.12
C GLY A 554 34.67 23.31 4.87
N SER A 555 34.61 23.98 3.72
CA SER A 555 35.39 23.73 2.50
C SER A 555 35.83 22.28 2.20
N ILE A 556 35.14 21.63 1.25
CA ILE A 556 35.79 20.68 0.35
C ILE A 556 36.04 21.44 -0.95
N GLU A 557 37.26 21.96 -1.11
CA GLU A 557 37.74 22.45 -2.41
C GLU A 557 37.95 21.26 -3.37
N PRO A 558 37.63 21.41 -4.66
CA PRO A 558 37.94 20.42 -5.67
C PRO A 558 39.38 20.59 -6.16
N ARG A 559 40.24 19.58 -5.97
CA ARG A 559 41.52 19.51 -6.68
C ARG A 559 41.27 19.31 -8.19
N SER A 560 41.60 20.32 -8.98
CA SER A 560 41.69 20.26 -10.43
C SER A 560 42.95 19.52 -10.91
N PRO A 561 42.94 18.95 -12.13
CA PRO A 561 44.05 18.20 -12.70
C PRO A 561 45.06 19.13 -13.40
N GLN A 562 46.36 18.95 -13.16
CA GLN A 562 47.40 19.46 -14.04
C GLN A 562 48.33 18.35 -14.50
N HIS A 563 48.35 18.17 -15.82
CA HIS A 563 49.43 17.57 -16.59
C HIS A 563 50.79 18.15 -16.20
N ARG A 564 51.81 17.30 -16.12
CA ARG A 564 52.94 17.33 -17.07
C ARG A 564 53.83 16.09 -16.94
N ARG A 565 53.98 15.40 -18.07
CA ARG A 565 55.07 14.47 -18.36
C ARG A 565 56.42 15.18 -18.16
N ARG A 566 57.38 14.50 -17.54
CA ARG A 566 58.79 14.49 -17.95
C ARG A 566 59.42 13.14 -17.58
N THR A 567 59.81 12.40 -18.61
CA THR A 567 61.02 11.57 -18.66
C THR A 567 62.12 12.41 -19.32
N PRO A 568 63.41 12.04 -19.27
CA PRO A 568 64.01 10.78 -18.78
C PRO A 568 64.35 10.80 -17.29
#